data_AF-A0A7K0EDF0-F1
#
_entry.id   AF-A0A7K0EDF0-F1
#
_cell.length_a   1.000
_cell.length_b   1.000
_cell.length_c   1.000
_cell.angle_alpha   90.00
_cell.angle_beta   90.00
_cell.angle_gamma   90.00
#
_symmetry.space_group_name_H-M   'P 1'
#
loop_
_entity.id
_entity.type
_entity.pdbx_description
1 polymer ?
#
loop_
_entity_poly.entity_id
_entity_poly.type
_entity_poly.pdbx_seq_one_letter_code
_entity_poly.pdbx_strand_id
1 'polypeptide(L)'
;MSRQPKANRYYYVQTEVVLLTDSHLRTGAVRPAPIRLTKQWLTSLGFHPDTSGHAWHYNDVKLVQGTNFWLCVETRKYMQFIHELQDLLEDHYNLTLLQKSQRSTTAPLAVRNWI
;
A
#
# COMPACT_ATOMS: atom_id res chain seq x y z
N MET A 1 -4.44 13.67 -0.28
CA MET A 1 -4.13 12.47 0.53
C MET A 1 -3.55 12.94 1.86
N SER A 2 -4.02 12.40 2.98
CA SER A 2 -3.59 12.86 4.31
C SER A 2 -2.13 12.49 4.53
N ARG A 3 -1.31 13.47 4.97
CA ARG A 3 0.11 13.24 5.33
C ARG A 3 0.27 12.56 6.68
N GLN A 4 -0.82 12.36 7.42
CA GLN A 4 -0.77 11.76 8.75
C GLN A 4 -0.78 10.23 8.66
N PRO A 5 0.03 9.53 9.48
CA PRO A 5 -0.01 8.08 9.56
C PRO A 5 -1.41 7.58 9.93
N LYS A 6 -1.87 6.53 9.23
CA LYS A 6 -3.15 5.87 9.49
C LYS A 6 -2.93 4.47 10.06
N ALA A 7 -3.89 3.96 10.82
CA ALA A 7 -3.89 2.57 11.26
C ALA A 7 -4.17 1.63 10.07
N ASN A 8 -3.80 0.36 10.20
CA ASN A 8 -3.96 -0.69 9.20
C ASN A 8 -3.22 -0.37 7.88
N ARG A 9 -2.07 0.27 8.00
CA ARG A 9 -1.20 0.66 6.90
C ARG A 9 0.26 0.40 7.25
N TYR A 10 1.06 0.07 6.24
CA TYR A 10 2.48 -0.20 6.45
C TYR A 10 3.29 1.10 6.44
N TYR A 11 4.13 1.26 7.45
CA TYR A 11 5.08 2.36 7.58
C TYR A 11 6.44 1.84 8.03
N TYR A 12 7.49 2.61 7.80
CA TYR A 12 8.74 2.42 8.50
C TYR A 12 8.63 2.94 9.92
N VAL A 13 8.99 2.11 10.89
CA VAL A 13 9.20 2.49 12.27
C VAL A 13 10.66 2.25 12.56
N GLN A 14 11.41 3.33 12.83
CA GLN A 14 12.88 3.29 12.91
C GLN A 14 13.48 2.76 11.59
N THR A 15 13.76 1.47 11.49
CA THR A 15 14.30 0.79 10.30
C THR A 15 13.46 -0.39 9.83
N GLU A 16 12.38 -0.73 10.55
CA GLU A 16 11.57 -1.91 10.25
C GLU A 16 10.25 -1.53 9.59
N VAL A 17 9.76 -2.40 8.70
CA VAL A 17 8.43 -2.26 8.10
C VAL A 17 7.41 -2.81 9.09
N VAL A 18 6.53 -1.94 9.58
CA VAL A 18 5.54 -2.26 10.61
C VAL A 18 4.15 -1.93 10.10
N LEU A 19 3.19 -2.83 10.33
CA LEU A 19 1.77 -2.52 10.19
C LEU A 19 1.34 -1.67 11.38
N LEU A 20 1.07 -0.38 11.15
CA LEU A 20 0.59 0.49 12.23
C LEU A 20 -0.79 0.06 12.70
N THR A 21 -0.97 0.08 14.01
CA THR A 21 -2.25 -0.17 14.68
C THR A 21 -2.67 1.08 15.45
N ASP A 22 -3.92 1.15 15.87
CA ASP A 22 -4.41 2.25 16.72
C ASP A 22 -3.64 2.39 18.03
N SER A 23 -3.08 1.30 18.58
CA SER A 23 -2.21 1.38 19.77
C SER A 23 -0.92 2.14 19.48
N HIS A 24 -0.28 1.91 18.33
CA HIS A 24 0.94 2.62 17.94
C HIS A 24 0.70 4.13 17.73
N LEU A 25 -0.45 4.50 17.17
CA LEU A 25 -0.80 5.90 16.95
C LEU A 25 -1.15 6.64 18.25
N ARG A 26 -1.80 5.96 19.21
CA ARG A 26 -2.20 6.56 20.49
C ARG A 26 -1.05 6.79 21.46
N THR A 27 -0.04 5.93 21.47
CA THR A 27 1.09 6.06 22.40
C THR A 27 2.06 7.17 22.00
N GLY A 28 2.11 7.55 20.72
CA GLY A 28 3.01 8.60 20.20
C GLY A 28 4.51 8.28 20.33
N ALA A 29 4.86 7.11 20.88
CA ALA A 29 6.24 6.66 21.07
C ALA A 29 6.94 6.32 19.75
N VAL A 30 6.15 6.15 18.70
CA VAL A 30 6.61 5.72 17.38
C VAL A 30 6.55 6.90 16.41
N ARG A 31 7.59 7.08 15.60
CA ARG A 31 7.59 8.04 14.49
C ARG A 31 7.51 7.29 13.16
N PRO A 32 6.32 7.10 12.60
CA PRO A 32 6.18 6.35 11.36
C PRO A 32 6.64 7.20 10.17
N ALA A 33 7.45 6.62 9.31
CA ALA A 33 7.86 7.20 8.05
C ALA A 33 7.19 6.47 6.87
N PRO A 34 6.74 7.18 5.83
CA PRO A 34 6.07 6.56 4.70
C PRO A 34 7.06 5.69 3.89
N ILE A 35 6.61 4.52 3.47
CA ILE A 35 7.39 3.61 2.63
C ILE A 35 7.20 4.00 1.17
N ARG A 36 8.29 4.24 0.44
CA ARG A 36 8.24 4.53 -1.00
C ARG A 36 7.82 3.30 -1.78
N LEU A 37 7.01 3.50 -2.82
CA LEU A 37 6.71 2.45 -3.80
C LEU A 37 7.95 2.19 -4.66
N THR A 38 8.62 1.07 -4.41
CA THR A 38 9.76 0.60 -5.20
C THR A 38 9.32 -0.53 -6.13
N LYS A 39 10.12 -0.83 -7.16
CA LYS A 39 9.82 -1.94 -8.08
C LYS A 39 9.53 -3.27 -7.37
N GLN A 40 10.29 -3.57 -6.33
CA GLN A 40 10.11 -4.79 -5.53
C GLN A 40 8.75 -4.85 -4.84
N TRP A 41 8.31 -3.74 -4.25
CA TRP A 41 6.99 -3.66 -3.61
C TRP A 41 5.84 -3.92 -4.58
N LEU A 42 5.96 -3.44 -5.81
CA LEU A 42 4.95 -3.67 -6.84
C LEU A 42 4.81 -5.14 -7.19
N THR A 43 5.94 -5.81 -7.41
CA THR A 43 5.96 -7.24 -7.71
C THR A 43 5.32 -8.02 -6.57
N SER A 44 5.65 -7.69 -5.33
CA SER A 44 5.02 -8.28 -4.13
C SER A 44 3.51 -8.02 -4.05
N LEU A 45 3.04 -6.90 -4.62
CA LEU A 45 1.62 -6.53 -4.69
C LEU A 45 0.91 -7.07 -5.95
N GLY A 46 1.58 -7.85 -6.79
CA GLY A 46 1.00 -8.45 -8.00
C GLY A 46 0.93 -7.52 -9.20
N PHE A 47 1.66 -6.41 -9.20
CA PHE A 47 1.87 -5.59 -10.39
C PHE A 47 2.87 -6.26 -11.32
N HIS A 48 2.67 -6.09 -12.61
CA HIS A 48 3.55 -6.67 -13.62
C HIS A 48 4.06 -5.58 -14.57
N PRO A 49 5.32 -5.69 -15.06
CA PRO A 49 5.79 -4.84 -16.14
C PRO A 49 4.98 -5.12 -17.41
N ASP A 50 4.84 -4.11 -18.27
CA ASP A 50 4.31 -4.30 -19.63
C ASP A 50 5.28 -5.11 -20.49
N THR A 51 4.85 -5.50 -21.69
CA THR A 51 5.69 -6.27 -22.65
C THR A 51 6.96 -5.54 -23.05
N SER A 52 6.99 -4.20 -22.97
CA SER A 52 8.18 -3.40 -23.25
C SER A 52 9.12 -3.27 -22.03
N GLY A 53 8.67 -3.64 -20.83
CA GLY A 53 9.40 -3.44 -19.57
C GLY A 53 9.53 -1.98 -19.15
N HIS A 54 8.92 -1.04 -19.88
CA HIS A 54 9.02 0.39 -19.65
C HIS A 54 7.85 0.96 -18.84
N ALA A 55 6.77 0.21 -18.68
CA ALA A 55 5.66 0.54 -17.81
C ALA A 55 5.35 -0.64 -16.88
N TRP A 56 4.61 -0.37 -15.81
CA TRP A 56 4.13 -1.36 -14.87
C TRP A 56 2.66 -1.13 -14.69
N HIS A 57 1.86 -2.19 -14.70
CA HIS A 57 0.40 -2.13 -14.66
C HIS A 57 -0.17 -3.05 -13.59
N TYR A 58 -1.23 -2.57 -12.94
CA TYR A 58 -2.16 -3.37 -12.16
C TYR A 58 -3.55 -2.80 -12.35
N ASN A 59 -4.42 -3.52 -13.06
CA ASN A 59 -5.77 -3.12 -13.47
C ASN A 59 -5.83 -1.68 -14.03
N ASP A 60 -5.84 -0.66 -13.16
CA ASP A 60 -5.88 0.77 -13.50
C ASP A 60 -4.74 1.62 -12.90
N VAL A 61 -3.64 1.05 -12.44
CA VAL A 61 -2.50 1.81 -11.87
C VAL A 61 -1.26 1.62 -12.73
N LYS A 62 -0.62 2.74 -13.13
CA LYS A 62 0.60 2.73 -13.95
C LYS A 62 1.77 3.51 -13.36
N LEU A 63 2.99 3.03 -13.58
CA LEU A 63 4.19 3.82 -13.27
C LEU A 63 4.34 4.97 -14.27
N VAL A 64 4.63 6.17 -13.78
CA VAL A 64 5.03 7.27 -14.66
C VAL A 64 6.52 7.14 -14.97
N GLN A 65 6.84 6.90 -16.25
CA GLN A 65 8.22 6.74 -16.72
C GLN A 65 9.12 7.90 -16.26
N GLY A 66 10.36 7.57 -15.88
CA GLY A 66 11.35 8.55 -15.43
C GLY A 66 11.09 9.11 -14.02
N THR A 67 10.10 8.60 -13.30
CA THR A 67 9.77 9.06 -11.95
C THR A 67 9.55 7.88 -10.98
N ASN A 68 9.46 8.19 -9.69
CA ASN A 68 9.06 7.24 -8.63
C ASN A 68 7.57 7.43 -8.23
N PHE A 69 6.75 7.96 -9.14
CA PHE A 69 5.33 8.19 -8.91
C PHE A 69 4.47 7.26 -9.77
N TRP A 70 3.33 6.90 -9.22
CA TRP A 70 2.31 6.03 -9.79
C TRP A 70 1.07 6.83 -10.07
N LEU A 71 0.40 6.55 -11.18
CA LEU A 71 -0.85 7.17 -11.55
C LEU A 71 -1.93 6.10 -11.57
N CYS A 72 -2.96 6.27 -10.74
CA CYS A 72 -4.22 5.59 -11.00
C CYS A 72 -4.88 6.26 -12.21
N VAL A 73 -5.08 5.50 -13.27
CA VAL A 73 -5.65 5.93 -14.55
C VAL A 73 -7.11 6.37 -14.38
N GLU A 74 -7.88 5.63 -13.59
CA GLU A 74 -9.29 5.93 -13.32
C GLU A 74 -9.46 7.23 -12.51
N THR A 75 -8.80 7.32 -11.35
CA THR A 75 -8.97 8.47 -10.44
C THR A 75 -8.05 9.65 -10.76
N ARG A 76 -7.08 9.48 -11.67
CA ARG A 76 -5.99 10.41 -11.98
C ARG A 76 -5.16 10.84 -10.75
N LYS A 77 -5.19 10.05 -9.68
CA LYS A 77 -4.41 10.31 -8.46
C LYS A 77 -2.98 9.83 -8.63
N TYR A 78 -2.03 10.70 -8.29
CA TYR A 78 -0.63 10.36 -8.18
C TYR A 78 -0.32 9.78 -6.79
N MET A 79 0.50 8.73 -6.74
CA MET A 79 0.90 8.03 -5.52
C MET A 79 2.42 7.83 -5.52
N GLN A 80 3.06 8.08 -4.40
CA GLN A 80 4.49 7.89 -4.18
C GLN A 80 4.78 6.80 -3.13
N PHE A 81 3.81 6.57 -2.25
CA PHE A 81 4.00 5.74 -1.06
C PHE A 81 3.02 4.57 -1.00
N ILE A 82 3.42 3.51 -0.29
CA ILE A 82 2.61 2.29 -0.14
C ILE A 82 1.25 2.58 0.46
N HIS A 83 1.18 3.41 1.52
CA HIS A 83 -0.09 3.71 2.18
C HIS A 83 -1.09 4.41 1.25
N GLU A 84 -0.63 5.17 0.25
CA GLU A 84 -1.49 5.82 -0.74
C GLU A 84 -2.07 4.80 -1.72
N LEU A 85 -1.27 3.80 -2.11
CA LEU A 85 -1.75 2.67 -2.88
C LEU A 85 -2.72 1.80 -2.09
N GLN A 86 -2.44 1.56 -0.80
CA GLN A 86 -3.37 0.85 0.08
C GLN A 86 -4.70 1.61 0.22
N ASP A 87 -4.66 2.93 0.41
CA ASP A 87 -5.87 3.76 0.43
C ASP A 87 -6.65 3.62 -0.89
N LEU A 88 -5.97 3.64 -2.04
CA LEU A 88 -6.61 3.48 -3.33
C LEU A 88 -7.25 2.11 -3.52
N LEU A 89 -6.59 1.04 -3.10
CA LEU A 89 -7.11 -0.32 -3.19
C LEU A 89 -8.30 -0.53 -2.25
N GLU A 90 -8.26 0.05 -1.04
CA GLU A 90 -9.39 0.04 -0.10
C GLU A 90 -10.59 0.80 -0.67
N ASP A 91 -10.37 2.00 -1.22
CA ASP A 91 -11.42 2.80 -1.86
C ASP A 91 -12.04 2.09 -3.07
N HIS A 92 -11.21 1.50 -3.94
CA HIS A 92 -11.67 0.93 -5.22
C HIS A 92 -12.32 -0.45 -5.05
N TYR A 93 -11.77 -1.31 -4.18
CA TYR A 93 -12.30 -2.66 -4.00
C TYR A 93 -13.22 -2.81 -2.78
N ASN A 94 -13.49 -1.72 -2.04
CA ASN A 94 -14.14 -1.75 -0.72
C ASN A 94 -13.51 -2.81 0.22
N LEU A 95 -12.20 -3.07 0.05
CA LEU A 95 -11.48 -4.06 0.82
C LEU A 95 -10.92 -3.39 2.05
N THR A 96 -11.40 -3.78 3.23
CA THR A 96 -10.70 -3.45 4.48
C THR A 96 -9.38 -4.19 4.48
N LEU A 97 -8.30 -3.51 4.09
CA LEU A 97 -6.95 -4.07 4.08
C LEU A 97 -6.53 -4.35 5.52
N LEU A 98 -6.79 -5.58 5.96
CA LEU A 98 -6.33 -6.18 7.20
C LEU A 98 -6.84 -5.48 8.48
N GLN A 99 -8.10 -5.73 8.85
CA GLN A 99 -8.40 -5.88 10.27
C GLN A 99 -7.83 -7.23 10.73
N LYS A 100 -6.58 -7.27 11.18
CA LYS A 100 -6.19 -8.32 12.15
C LYS A 100 -6.86 -7.98 13.49
N SER A 101 -8.19 -8.10 13.54
CA SER A 101 -8.88 -8.24 14.80
C SER A 101 -9.08 -9.73 15.06
N GLN A 102 -8.59 -10.11 16.22
CA GLN A 102 -8.79 -11.36 16.94
C GLN A 102 -9.97 -12.24 16.47
N ARG A 103 -9.62 -13.51 16.18
CA ARG A 103 -10.46 -14.72 16.20
C ARG A 103 -11.54 -14.90 15.12
N SER A 104 -11.51 -16.12 14.58
CA SER A 104 -12.59 -16.89 13.94
C SER A 104 -13.12 -16.47 12.56
N THR A 105 -12.77 -17.34 11.60
CA THR A 105 -13.66 -17.95 10.59
C THR A 105 -14.08 -17.12 9.37
N THR A 106 -13.89 -17.75 8.19
CA THR A 106 -14.29 -17.36 6.82
C THR A 106 -13.46 -16.23 6.18
N ALA A 107 -12.35 -16.63 5.54
CA ALA A 107 -11.49 -15.75 4.76
C ALA A 107 -12.02 -15.54 3.33
N PRO A 108 -12.15 -14.29 2.84
CA PRO A 108 -12.06 -14.01 1.41
C PRO A 108 -10.58 -14.09 0.98
N LEU A 109 -10.35 -14.84 -0.09
CA LEU A 109 -9.06 -15.10 -0.73
C LEU A 109 -8.48 -13.82 -1.36
N ALA A 110 -7.64 -13.06 -0.65
CA ALA A 110 -6.80 -12.05 -1.30
C ALA A 110 -5.49 -11.67 -0.57
N VAL A 111 -5.24 -12.15 0.65
CA VAL A 111 -4.11 -11.64 1.47
C VAL A 111 -3.24 -12.76 2.03
N ARG A 112 -2.88 -13.75 1.22
CA ARG A 112 -1.98 -14.84 1.65
C ARG A 112 -0.49 -14.57 1.45
N ASN A 113 -0.09 -13.56 0.67
CA ASN A 113 1.32 -13.36 0.28
C ASN A 113 1.87 -11.94 0.55
N TRP A 114 1.46 -11.28 1.64
CA TRP A 114 1.94 -9.92 1.97
C TRP A 114 3.11 -9.90 2.99
N ILE A 115 4.05 -10.85 2.89
CA ILE A 115 5.38 -10.81 3.54
C ILE A 115 6.39 -11.47 2.61
#